data_AF-A0A1U0UGF0-F1
#
_entry.id   AF-A0A1U0UGF0-F1
#
_cell.length_a   1.000
_cell.length_b   1.000
_cell.length_c   1.000
_cell.angle_alpha   90.00
_cell.angle_beta   90.00
_cell.angle_gamma   90.00
#
_symmetry.space_group_name_H-M   'P 1'
#
loop_
_entity.id
_entity.type
_entity.pdbx_description
1 polymer ?
#
loop_
_entity_poly.entity_id
_entity_poly.type
_entity_poly.pdbx_seq_one_letter_code
_entity_poly.pdbx_strand_id
1 'polypeptide(L)'
;MTTAITAAAPGSYTARALSAIPGHAEQVAQVERLKEWHLRNSHAAETVCNTSQFEAAMAAEISAAARAGQQSAPELTERAREHLAGRDAHRQVMAAHRHAVAVAETQLATMERDVSHAYQWLREQLGELFAAFGELDIEPNLTAERALREGRGAAYTSAADLANDYLSLRNAHRRIVRLDAASGGHETGALSHMVAVCGQFRNFLDHEPFWALRRRMNARQATDVTDTGRTHKQWLAAAPEPVGRRLGGSPKAPVPDGITQIAWLAHVAAHRPWLPDAATLIDAYDLAAAAIKPGRPVVIDPHSRYWWLIPSGRTLSDQQITARDALAELASGTEQSAPTTA
;
A
#
# COMPACT_ATOMS: atom_id res chain seq x y z
N MET A 1 -11.07 18.37 30.57
CA MET A 1 -10.17 17.22 30.41
C MET A 1 -9.37 17.46 29.15
N THR A 2 -8.06 17.58 29.26
CA THR A 2 -7.16 17.79 28.13
C THR A 2 -6.86 16.41 27.55
N THR A 3 -7.54 16.02 26.47
CA THR A 3 -7.17 14.85 25.70
C THR A 3 -5.80 15.15 25.09
N ALA A 4 -4.75 14.60 25.69
CA ALA A 4 -3.42 14.67 25.12
C ALA A 4 -3.50 13.97 23.76
N ILE A 5 -3.30 14.72 22.68
CA ILE A 5 -3.00 14.16 21.36
C ILE A 5 -1.78 13.28 21.58
N THR A 6 -2.00 11.96 21.58
CA THR A 6 -0.96 10.97 21.83
C THR A 6 0.16 11.24 20.83
N ALA A 7 1.32 11.68 21.33
CA ALA A 7 2.47 11.96 20.50
C ALA A 7 2.70 10.76 19.56
N ALA A 8 2.67 11.00 18.25
CA ALA A 8 2.83 9.98 17.24
C ALA A 8 4.06 9.14 17.56
N ALA A 9 3.85 7.86 17.90
CA ALA A 9 4.95 6.93 18.13
C ALA A 9 5.87 6.95 16.89
N PRO A 10 7.20 7.04 17.06
CA PRO A 10 8.13 7.17 15.94
C PRO A 10 7.96 6.00 14.97
N GLY A 11 7.73 6.33 13.69
CA GLY A 11 7.55 5.36 12.61
C GLY A 11 6.33 5.65 11.74
N SER A 12 6.40 5.27 10.46
CA SER A 12 5.25 5.42 9.54
C SER A 12 4.08 4.50 9.95
N TYR A 13 2.84 4.88 9.62
CA TYR A 13 1.66 4.02 9.80
C TYR A 13 1.86 2.61 9.22
N THR A 14 2.60 2.46 8.11
CA THR A 14 2.89 1.14 7.53
C THR A 14 3.74 0.30 8.46
N ALA A 15 4.83 0.86 9.00
CA ALA A 15 5.73 0.14 9.89
C ALA A 15 5.00 -0.27 11.18
N ARG A 16 4.19 0.63 11.75
CA ARG A 16 3.39 0.35 12.94
C ARG A 16 2.33 -0.73 12.68
N ALA A 17 1.64 -0.68 11.54
CA ALA A 17 0.67 -1.70 11.15
C ALA A 17 1.33 -3.08 10.96
N LEU A 18 2.49 -3.14 10.31
CA LEU A 18 3.23 -4.40 10.13
C LEU A 18 3.77 -4.93 11.47
N SER A 19 4.19 -4.05 12.39
CA SER A 19 4.63 -4.46 13.72
C SER A 19 3.52 -5.06 14.59
N ALA A 20 2.24 -4.87 14.22
CA ALA A 20 1.11 -5.53 14.87
C ALA A 20 0.98 -7.01 14.48
N ILE A 21 1.69 -7.47 13.43
CA ILE A 21 1.74 -8.88 13.05
C ILE A 21 2.57 -9.64 14.11
N PRO A 22 2.03 -10.73 14.69
CA PRO A 22 2.73 -11.50 15.71
C PRO A 22 4.12 -11.97 15.22
N GLY A 23 5.16 -11.71 16.02
CA GLY A 23 6.54 -12.10 15.70
C GLY A 23 7.26 -11.22 14.68
N HIS A 24 6.60 -10.21 14.10
CA HIS A 24 7.19 -9.38 13.04
C HIS A 24 8.41 -8.59 13.53
N ALA A 25 8.31 -7.96 14.70
CA ALA A 25 9.40 -7.18 15.27
C ALA A 25 10.64 -8.04 15.57
N GLU A 26 10.44 -9.25 16.11
CA GLU A 26 11.49 -10.22 16.36
C GLU A 26 12.16 -10.68 15.06
N GLN A 27 11.36 -10.97 14.03
CA GLN A 27 11.87 -11.39 12.73
C GLN A 27 12.66 -10.26 12.02
N VAL A 28 12.18 -9.02 12.07
CA VAL A 28 12.92 -7.86 11.56
C VAL A 28 14.25 -7.70 12.28
N ALA A 29 14.26 -7.77 13.61
CA ALA A 29 15.48 -7.70 14.40
C ALA A 29 16.47 -8.83 14.08
N GLN A 30 15.97 -10.04 13.79
CA GLN A 30 16.78 -11.17 13.35
C GLN A 30 17.41 -10.91 11.97
N VAL A 31 16.64 -10.43 10.98
CA VAL A 31 17.14 -10.09 9.64
C VAL A 31 18.23 -9.03 9.71
N GLU A 32 18.02 -7.96 10.45
CA GLU A 32 19.00 -6.87 10.59
C GLU A 32 20.29 -7.37 11.28
N ARG A 33 20.17 -8.20 12.31
CA ARG A 33 21.33 -8.82 12.96
C ARG A 33 22.11 -9.73 12.03
N LEU A 34 21.44 -10.53 11.20
CA LEU A 34 22.08 -11.40 10.22
C LEU A 34 22.79 -10.58 9.12
N LYS A 35 22.20 -9.47 8.66
CA LYS A 35 22.82 -8.54 7.71
C LYS A 35 24.06 -7.89 8.30
N GLU A 36 23.99 -7.44 9.55
CA GLU A 36 25.14 -6.87 10.26
C GLU A 36 26.28 -7.89 10.39
N TRP A 37 25.99 -9.13 10.79
CA TRP A 37 27.00 -10.19 10.87
C TRP A 37 27.61 -10.53 9.51
N HIS A 38 26.79 -10.57 8.45
CA HIS A 38 27.28 -10.78 7.09
C HIS A 38 28.23 -9.67 6.65
N LEU A 39 27.88 -8.40 6.93
CA LEU A 39 28.72 -7.24 6.60
C LEU A 39 30.05 -7.28 7.36
N ARG A 40 30.03 -7.53 8.67
CA ARG A 40 31.25 -7.67 9.49
C ARG A 40 32.16 -8.77 8.97
N ASN A 41 31.60 -9.93 8.60
CA ASN A 41 32.38 -11.05 8.04
C ASN A 41 32.92 -10.74 6.64
N SER A 42 32.18 -9.97 5.83
CA SER A 42 32.67 -9.48 4.53
C SER A 42 33.90 -8.58 4.69
N HIS A 43 33.90 -7.69 5.69
CA HIS A 43 35.07 -6.84 5.96
C HIS A 43 36.27 -7.63 6.51
N ALA A 44 36.02 -8.66 7.32
CA ALA A 44 37.09 -9.58 7.76
C ALA A 44 37.70 -10.39 6.60
N ALA A 45 36.96 -10.60 5.51
CA ALA A 45 37.46 -11.27 4.30
C ALA A 45 38.63 -10.51 3.66
N GLU A 46 38.57 -9.17 3.68
CA GLU A 46 39.58 -8.30 3.07
C GLU A 46 40.97 -8.47 3.70
N THR A 47 41.02 -8.94 4.95
CA THR A 47 42.28 -9.19 5.67
C THR A 47 42.73 -10.65 5.63
N VAL A 48 41.81 -11.63 5.64
CA VAL A 48 42.14 -13.07 5.69
C VAL A 48 42.39 -13.68 4.31
N CYS A 49 41.71 -13.19 3.26
CA CYS A 49 41.69 -13.82 1.93
C CYS A 49 42.46 -13.02 0.86
N ASN A 50 43.38 -12.14 1.26
CA ASN A 50 44.11 -11.30 0.32
C ASN A 50 45.24 -12.08 -0.39
N THR A 51 44.89 -12.75 -1.48
CA THR A 51 45.81 -13.60 -2.27
C THR A 51 47.03 -12.81 -2.77
N SER A 52 46.86 -11.55 -3.18
CA SER A 52 47.99 -10.77 -3.73
C SER A 52 48.99 -10.36 -2.66
N GLN A 53 48.53 -10.04 -1.44
CA GLN A 53 49.43 -9.82 -0.31
C GLN A 53 50.15 -11.11 0.10
N PHE A 54 49.45 -12.25 0.08
CA PHE A 54 50.05 -13.55 0.36
C PHE A 54 51.14 -13.92 -0.67
N GLU A 55 50.85 -13.75 -1.97
CA GLU A 55 51.81 -13.96 -3.06
C GLU A 55 53.03 -13.03 -2.94
N ALA A 56 52.80 -11.74 -2.65
CA ALA A 56 53.87 -10.77 -2.44
C ALA A 56 54.77 -11.14 -1.25
N ALA A 57 54.20 -11.64 -0.15
CA ALA A 57 54.95 -12.09 1.03
C ALA A 57 55.81 -13.33 0.71
N MET A 58 55.25 -14.32 0.01
CA MET A 58 56.02 -15.50 -0.44
C MET A 58 57.16 -15.09 -1.38
N ALA A 59 56.89 -14.21 -2.34
CA ALA A 59 57.91 -13.72 -3.28
C ALA A 59 59.03 -12.96 -2.57
N ALA A 60 58.70 -12.16 -1.55
CA ALA A 60 59.68 -11.45 -0.74
C ALA A 60 60.60 -12.41 0.03
N GLU A 61 60.05 -13.49 0.59
CA GLU A 61 60.78 -14.52 1.33
C GLU A 61 61.72 -15.33 0.41
N ILE A 62 61.23 -15.77 -0.75
CA ILE A 62 62.05 -16.41 -1.79
C ILE A 62 63.18 -15.47 -2.22
N SER A 63 62.87 -14.19 -2.46
CA SER A 63 63.86 -13.19 -2.86
C SER A 63 64.88 -12.89 -1.76
N ALA A 64 64.51 -13.02 -0.49
CA ALA A 64 65.42 -12.85 0.65
C ALA A 64 66.35 -14.07 0.80
N ALA A 65 65.81 -15.29 0.70
CA ALA A 65 66.59 -16.53 0.71
C ALA A 65 67.62 -16.58 -0.42
N ALA A 66 67.22 -16.16 -1.63
CA ALA A 66 68.11 -16.05 -2.78
C ALA A 66 69.23 -15.03 -2.55
N ARG A 67 68.91 -13.84 -2.02
CA ARG A 67 69.92 -12.81 -1.67
C ARG A 67 70.90 -13.27 -0.59
N ALA A 68 70.45 -14.12 0.33
CA ALA A 68 71.29 -14.71 1.37
C ALA A 68 72.15 -15.88 0.89
N GLY A 69 72.03 -16.29 -0.39
CA GLY A 69 72.84 -17.37 -0.97
C GLY A 69 72.49 -18.77 -0.44
N GLN A 70 71.25 -18.98 0.02
CA GLN A 70 70.81 -20.29 0.48
C GLN A 70 70.83 -21.32 -0.67
N GLN A 71 71.18 -22.57 -0.35
CA GLN A 71 71.31 -23.64 -1.35
C GLN A 71 69.97 -24.19 -1.86
N SER A 72 68.87 -23.90 -1.16
CA SER A 72 67.52 -24.33 -1.53
C SER A 72 66.50 -23.22 -1.26
N ALA A 73 65.38 -23.24 -1.99
CA ALA A 73 64.27 -22.35 -1.72
C ALA A 73 63.60 -22.68 -0.36
N PRO A 74 62.95 -21.70 0.29
CA PRO A 74 62.15 -21.94 1.49
C PRO A 74 61.02 -22.95 1.23
N GLU A 75 60.69 -23.78 2.21
CA GLU A 75 59.55 -24.69 2.13
C GLU A 75 58.24 -23.92 2.38
N LEU A 76 57.44 -23.74 1.31
CA LEU A 76 56.23 -22.91 1.34
C LEU A 76 54.93 -23.69 1.12
N THR A 77 55.01 -25.00 0.83
CA THR A 77 53.86 -25.82 0.42
C THR A 77 52.76 -25.89 1.48
N GLU A 78 53.10 -26.12 2.75
CA GLU A 78 52.11 -26.16 3.83
C GLU A 78 51.41 -24.81 4.01
N ARG A 79 52.16 -23.69 4.01
CA ARG A 79 51.60 -22.34 4.10
C ARG A 79 50.65 -22.02 2.95
N ALA A 80 51.00 -22.42 1.72
CA ALA A 80 50.13 -22.26 0.56
C ALA A 80 48.84 -23.07 0.69
N ARG A 81 48.94 -24.32 1.21
CA ARG A 81 47.77 -25.16 1.47
C ARG A 81 46.86 -24.57 2.54
N GLU A 82 47.42 -24.10 3.65
CA GLU A 82 46.68 -23.43 4.73
C GLU A 82 45.96 -22.17 4.23
N HIS A 83 46.63 -21.35 3.42
CA HIS A 83 46.01 -20.16 2.84
C HIS A 83 44.81 -20.52 1.94
N LEU A 84 44.95 -21.52 1.06
CA LEU A 84 43.86 -21.97 0.19
C LEU A 84 42.71 -22.57 1.00
N ALA A 85 43.01 -23.41 1.99
CA ALA A 85 42.02 -24.00 2.88
C ALA A 85 41.26 -22.93 3.68
N GLY A 86 41.96 -21.94 4.23
CA GLY A 86 41.37 -20.81 4.94
C GLY A 86 40.47 -19.96 4.03
N ARG A 87 40.93 -19.68 2.80
CA ARG A 87 40.14 -18.95 1.80
C ARG A 87 38.85 -19.70 1.42
N ASP A 88 38.95 -21.00 1.15
CA ASP A 88 37.80 -21.79 0.74
C ASP A 88 36.81 -22.01 1.90
N ALA A 89 37.31 -22.21 3.13
CA ALA A 89 36.47 -22.21 4.33
C ALA A 89 35.75 -20.88 4.53
N HIS A 90 36.44 -19.75 4.35
CA HIS A 90 35.83 -18.43 4.44
C HIS A 90 34.73 -18.22 3.38
N ARG A 91 34.97 -18.64 2.13
CA ARG A 91 33.93 -18.61 1.08
C ARG A 91 32.69 -19.42 1.45
N GLN A 92 32.87 -20.60 2.05
CA GLN A 92 31.75 -21.42 2.52
C GLN A 92 30.98 -20.74 3.65
N VAL A 93 31.68 -20.11 4.61
CA VAL A 93 31.06 -19.33 5.69
C VAL A 93 30.26 -18.15 5.13
N MET A 94 30.82 -17.41 4.17
CA MET A 94 30.12 -16.29 3.51
C MET A 94 28.89 -16.75 2.74
N ALA A 95 28.97 -17.89 2.04
CA ALA A 95 27.83 -18.50 1.38
C ALA A 95 26.73 -18.92 2.38
N ALA A 96 27.10 -19.49 3.52
CA ALA A 96 26.18 -19.85 4.59
C ALA A 96 25.49 -18.62 5.22
N HIS A 97 26.24 -17.55 5.50
CA HIS A 97 25.67 -16.29 5.97
C HIS A 97 24.68 -15.69 4.97
N ARG A 98 25.07 -15.62 3.68
CA ARG A 98 24.18 -15.12 2.62
C ARG A 98 22.91 -15.96 2.53
N HIS A 99 23.03 -17.28 2.63
CA HIS A 99 21.88 -18.18 2.63
C HIS A 99 20.97 -17.94 3.85
N ALA A 100 21.54 -17.78 5.05
CA ALA A 100 20.78 -17.50 6.26
C ALA A 100 20.01 -16.17 6.18
N VAL A 101 20.62 -15.11 5.63
CA VAL A 101 19.94 -13.83 5.36
C VAL A 101 18.78 -14.03 4.40
N ALA A 102 18.99 -14.72 3.27
CA ALA A 102 17.95 -14.94 2.27
C ALA A 102 16.76 -15.76 2.82
N VAL A 103 17.03 -16.77 3.65
CA VAL A 103 16.00 -17.57 4.33
C VAL A 103 15.20 -16.70 5.30
N ALA A 104 15.86 -15.89 6.12
CA ALA A 104 15.20 -15.01 7.08
C ALA A 104 14.36 -13.91 6.40
N GLU A 105 14.84 -13.35 5.29
CA GLU A 105 14.09 -12.39 4.47
C GLU A 105 12.86 -13.03 3.82
N THR A 106 12.98 -14.30 3.37
CA THR A 106 11.84 -15.05 2.81
C THR A 106 10.77 -15.33 3.88
N GLN A 107 11.19 -15.66 5.10
CA GLN A 107 10.29 -15.84 6.24
C GLN A 107 9.57 -14.53 6.59
N LEU A 108 10.31 -13.42 6.67
CA LEU A 108 9.72 -12.09 6.91
C LEU A 108 8.69 -11.73 5.84
N ALA A 109 9.03 -11.92 4.55
CA ALA A 109 8.11 -11.67 3.45
C ALA A 109 6.87 -12.59 3.49
N THR A 110 6.99 -13.79 4.04
CA THR A 110 5.85 -14.70 4.23
C THR A 110 4.93 -14.20 5.35
N MET A 111 5.50 -13.73 6.46
CA MET A 111 4.73 -13.13 7.57
C MET A 111 4.01 -11.86 7.11
N GLU A 112 4.68 -11.00 6.35
CA GLU A 112 4.11 -9.74 5.84
C GLU A 112 2.99 -9.94 4.82
N ARG A 113 2.80 -11.16 4.28
CA ARG A 113 1.65 -11.51 3.44
C ARG A 113 0.39 -11.84 4.23
N ASP A 114 0.51 -12.25 5.50
CA ASP A 114 -0.64 -12.37 6.40
C ASP A 114 -0.97 -11.00 7.00
N VAL A 115 -1.54 -10.16 6.14
CA VAL A 115 -1.84 -8.74 6.41
C VAL A 115 -3.05 -8.53 7.33
N SER A 116 -3.68 -9.60 7.81
CA SER A 116 -4.92 -9.56 8.60
C SER A 116 -4.79 -8.68 9.84
N HIS A 117 -3.71 -8.86 10.60
CA HIS A 117 -3.40 -8.05 11.78
C HIS A 117 -3.09 -6.59 11.44
N ALA A 118 -2.37 -6.36 10.33
CA ALA A 118 -2.05 -5.02 9.86
C ALA A 118 -3.31 -4.25 9.44
N TYR A 119 -4.27 -4.91 8.79
CA TYR A 119 -5.57 -4.33 8.46
C TYR A 119 -6.40 -4.01 9.70
N GLN A 120 -6.45 -4.92 10.68
CA GLN A 120 -7.16 -4.68 11.93
C GLN A 120 -6.61 -3.44 12.63
N TRP A 121 -5.28 -3.37 12.78
CA TRP A 121 -4.63 -2.22 13.39
C TRP A 121 -4.94 -0.91 12.66
N LEU A 122 -4.89 -0.89 11.32
CA LEU A 122 -5.26 0.30 10.54
C LEU A 122 -6.72 0.72 10.76
N ARG A 123 -7.64 -0.23 10.94
CA ARG A 123 -9.06 0.06 11.19
C ARG A 123 -9.27 0.67 12.58
N GLU A 124 -8.56 0.16 13.59
CA GLU A 124 -8.58 0.72 14.95
C GLU A 124 -8.06 2.17 14.93
N GLN A 125 -6.92 2.42 14.29
CA GLN A 125 -6.37 3.78 14.16
C GLN A 125 -7.26 4.72 13.34
N LEU A 126 -7.98 4.20 12.35
CA LEU A 126 -8.96 5.00 11.61
C LEU A 126 -10.14 5.41 12.50
N GLY A 127 -10.59 4.51 13.38
CA GLY A 127 -11.61 4.80 14.38
C GLY A 127 -11.18 5.89 15.36
N GLU A 128 -9.96 5.78 15.91
CA GLU A 128 -9.37 6.79 16.79
C GLU A 128 -9.27 8.16 16.09
N LEU A 129 -8.81 8.19 14.84
CA LEU A 129 -8.68 9.41 14.06
C LEU A 129 -10.03 10.13 13.87
N PHE A 130 -11.08 9.39 13.49
CA PHE A 130 -12.40 9.99 13.29
C PHE A 130 -13.10 10.35 14.59
N ALA A 131 -12.83 9.64 15.69
CA ALA A 131 -13.27 10.05 17.02
C ALA A 131 -12.64 11.40 17.40
N ALA A 132 -11.31 11.53 17.25
CA ALA A 132 -10.59 12.79 17.51
C ALA A 132 -11.08 13.92 16.60
N PHE A 133 -11.35 13.63 15.32
CA PHE A 133 -11.89 14.63 14.40
C PHE A 133 -13.31 15.07 14.78
N GLY A 134 -14.15 14.15 15.26
CA GLY A 134 -15.51 14.46 15.73
C GLY A 134 -15.57 15.31 17.00
N GLU A 135 -14.52 15.27 17.82
CA GLU A 135 -14.37 16.16 18.99
C GLU A 135 -13.97 17.59 18.60
N LEU A 136 -13.43 17.79 17.39
CA LEU A 136 -13.10 19.13 16.89
C LEU A 136 -14.36 19.84 16.40
N ASP A 137 -14.75 20.92 17.09
CA ASP A 137 -15.73 21.88 16.58
C ASP A 137 -15.11 22.75 15.48
N ILE A 138 -14.99 22.18 14.28
CA ILE A 138 -14.39 22.84 13.12
C ILE A 138 -15.32 22.85 11.91
N GLU A 139 -15.43 24.04 11.31
CA GLU A 139 -16.13 24.19 10.04
C GLU A 139 -15.27 23.65 8.89
N PRO A 140 -15.81 22.77 8.02
CA PRO A 140 -15.05 22.18 6.91
C PRO A 140 -14.44 23.21 5.95
N ASN A 141 -15.06 24.39 5.82
CA ASN A 141 -14.61 25.48 4.95
C ASN A 141 -13.72 26.52 5.65
N LEU A 142 -13.30 26.27 6.89
CA LEU A 142 -12.43 27.18 7.63
C LEU A 142 -11.08 27.30 6.93
N THR A 143 -10.70 28.52 6.56
CA THR A 143 -9.38 28.82 6.00
C THR A 143 -8.40 29.22 7.10
N ALA A 144 -7.09 29.05 6.85
CA ALA A 144 -6.06 29.45 7.81
C ALA A 144 -6.17 30.95 8.17
N GLU A 145 -6.40 31.82 7.18
CA GLU A 145 -6.57 33.26 7.41
C GLU A 145 -7.81 33.58 8.26
N ARG A 146 -8.93 32.89 8.01
CA ARG A 146 -10.15 33.06 8.81
C ARG A 146 -9.95 32.54 10.23
N ALA A 147 -9.29 31.39 10.39
CA ALA A 147 -8.95 30.83 11.69
C ALA A 147 -8.06 31.77 12.51
N LEU A 148 -7.07 32.42 11.88
CA LEU A 148 -6.22 33.41 12.54
C LEU A 148 -7.02 34.65 12.97
N ARG A 149 -7.90 35.17 12.10
CA ARG A 149 -8.73 36.34 12.40
C ARG A 149 -9.74 36.07 13.53
N GLU A 150 -10.29 34.87 13.58
CA GLU A 150 -11.31 34.44 14.55
C GLU A 150 -10.72 33.83 15.83
N GLY A 151 -9.39 33.78 15.97
CA GLY A 151 -8.75 33.17 17.14
C GLY A 151 -8.87 31.64 17.22
N ARG A 152 -9.27 30.98 16.12
CA ARG A 152 -9.45 29.51 16.00
C ARG A 152 -8.22 28.80 15.43
N GLY A 153 -7.05 29.43 15.47
CA GLY A 153 -5.80 28.91 14.90
C GLY A 153 -5.43 27.52 15.41
N ALA A 154 -5.60 27.26 16.71
CA ALA A 154 -5.30 25.95 17.30
C ALA A 154 -6.20 24.82 16.74
N ALA A 155 -7.51 25.06 16.66
CA ALA A 155 -8.45 24.09 16.09
C ALA A 155 -8.15 23.81 14.60
N TYR A 156 -7.80 24.86 13.84
CA TYR A 156 -7.38 24.71 12.44
C TYR A 156 -6.13 23.84 12.30
N THR A 157 -5.09 24.09 13.10
CA THR A 157 -3.87 23.28 13.09
C THR A 157 -4.17 21.82 13.46
N SER A 158 -4.94 21.58 14.52
CA SER A 158 -5.34 20.22 14.91
C SER A 158 -6.09 19.48 13.80
N ALA A 159 -7.03 20.15 13.11
CA ALA A 159 -7.73 19.55 11.98
C ALA A 159 -6.82 19.29 10.78
N ALA A 160 -5.86 20.19 10.51
CA ALA A 160 -4.87 19.99 9.46
C ALA A 160 -3.96 18.79 9.77
N ASP A 161 -3.53 18.64 11.03
CA ASP A 161 -2.72 17.50 11.49
C ASP A 161 -3.50 16.19 11.35
N LEU A 162 -4.77 16.13 11.79
CA LEU A 162 -5.63 14.96 11.59
C LEU A 162 -5.86 14.65 10.11
N ALA A 163 -5.98 15.67 9.26
CA ALA A 163 -6.10 15.47 7.81
C ALA A 163 -4.81 14.86 7.23
N ASN A 164 -3.63 15.33 7.65
CA ASN A 164 -2.35 14.74 7.26
C ASN A 164 -2.18 13.30 7.77
N ASP A 165 -2.62 13.02 9.00
CA ASP A 165 -2.61 11.69 9.59
C ASP A 165 -3.51 10.73 8.82
N TYR A 166 -4.71 11.18 8.42
CA TYR A 166 -5.61 10.39 7.58
C TYR A 166 -4.94 10.05 6.24
N LEU A 167 -4.30 11.02 5.59
CA LEU A 167 -3.58 10.77 4.33
C LEU A 167 -2.41 9.80 4.52
N SER A 168 -1.70 9.88 5.65
CA SER A 168 -0.62 8.95 6.00
C SER A 168 -1.13 7.53 6.24
N LEU A 169 -2.26 7.39 6.95
CA LEU A 169 -2.97 6.13 7.16
C LEU A 169 -3.44 5.54 5.82
N ARG A 170 -4.01 6.36 4.92
CA ARG A 170 -4.40 5.91 3.56
C ARG A 170 -3.22 5.46 2.71
N ASN A 171 -2.07 6.12 2.84
CA ASN A 171 -0.85 5.68 2.19
C ASN A 171 -0.36 4.34 2.74
N ALA A 172 -0.50 4.10 4.06
CA ALA A 172 -0.19 2.83 4.67
C ALA A 172 -1.14 1.72 4.20
N HIS A 173 -2.44 2.00 4.14
CA HIS A 173 -3.43 1.10 3.56
C HIS A 173 -3.05 0.66 2.15
N ARG A 174 -2.70 1.61 1.27
CA ARG A 174 -2.25 1.32 -0.09
C ARG A 174 -1.01 0.42 -0.14
N ARG A 175 -0.09 0.55 0.83
CA ARG A 175 1.11 -0.30 0.90
C ARG A 175 0.76 -1.71 1.35
N ILE A 176 -0.09 -1.85 2.37
CA ILE A 176 -0.53 -3.15 2.89
C ILE A 176 -1.35 -3.93 1.86
N VAL A 177 -2.26 -3.27 1.13
CA VAL A 177 -3.02 -3.88 0.04
C VAL A 177 -2.13 -4.48 -1.07
N ARG A 178 -0.90 -3.98 -1.24
CA ARG A 178 0.06 -4.56 -2.21
C ARG A 178 0.81 -5.78 -1.68
N LEU A 179 0.86 -5.95 -0.36
CA LEU A 179 1.46 -7.12 0.29
C LEU A 179 0.48 -8.30 0.34
N ASP A 180 -0.81 -8.00 0.33
CA ASP A 180 -1.90 -8.97 0.31
C ASP A 180 -1.75 -9.96 -0.86
N ALA A 181 -1.76 -11.27 -0.56
CA ALA A 181 -1.70 -12.31 -1.57
C ALA A 181 -2.89 -12.28 -2.53
N ALA A 182 -4.06 -11.84 -2.06
CA ALA A 182 -5.27 -11.68 -2.89
C ALA A 182 -5.16 -10.54 -3.91
N SER A 183 -4.12 -9.70 -3.81
CA SER A 183 -3.83 -8.71 -4.86
C SER A 183 -3.50 -9.35 -6.22
N GLY A 184 -3.22 -10.65 -6.28
CA GLY A 184 -3.15 -11.42 -7.53
C GLY A 184 -2.12 -10.94 -8.54
N GLY A 185 -1.12 -10.17 -8.11
CA GLY A 185 -0.12 -9.58 -9.00
C GLY A 185 -0.65 -8.45 -9.90
N HIS A 186 -1.80 -7.85 -9.56
CA HIS A 186 -2.30 -6.65 -10.26
C HIS A 186 -1.20 -5.59 -10.36
N GLU A 187 -1.14 -4.92 -11.53
CA GLU A 187 -0.22 -3.81 -11.71
C GLU A 187 -0.40 -2.79 -10.57
N THR A 188 0.71 -2.36 -9.98
CA THR A 188 0.75 -1.38 -8.88
C THR A 188 -0.10 -0.15 -9.16
N GLY A 189 -0.23 0.24 -10.44
CA GLY A 189 -1.09 1.33 -10.91
C GLY A 189 -2.59 1.06 -10.74
N ALA A 190 -3.08 -0.10 -11.16
CA ALA A 190 -4.49 -0.49 -11.11
C ALA A 190 -5.00 -0.61 -9.68
N LEU A 191 -4.26 -1.34 -8.84
CA LEU A 191 -4.60 -1.51 -7.43
C LEU A 191 -4.62 -0.16 -6.68
N SER A 192 -3.67 0.72 -6.99
CA SER A 192 -3.63 2.08 -6.40
C SER A 192 -4.82 2.93 -6.81
N HIS A 193 -5.36 2.73 -8.02
CA HIS A 193 -6.58 3.39 -8.48
C HIS A 193 -7.80 2.87 -7.73
N MET A 194 -7.97 1.55 -7.61
CA MET A 194 -9.06 0.91 -6.86
C MET A 194 -9.10 1.39 -5.40
N VAL A 195 -7.93 1.42 -4.72
CA VAL A 195 -7.80 1.97 -3.36
C VAL A 195 -8.27 3.43 -3.27
N ALA A 196 -8.06 4.22 -4.32
CA ALA A 196 -8.39 5.64 -4.34
C ALA A 196 -9.89 5.90 -4.57
N VAL A 197 -10.55 5.10 -5.41
CA VAL A 197 -11.95 5.34 -5.84
C VAL A 197 -12.99 4.44 -5.15
N CYS A 198 -12.60 3.27 -4.68
CA CYS A 198 -13.48 2.39 -3.90
C CYS A 198 -13.10 2.39 -2.43
N GLY A 199 -11.81 2.54 -2.11
CA GLY A 199 -11.33 2.27 -0.76
C GLY A 199 -11.63 3.31 0.31
N GLN A 200 -12.29 4.44 0.02
CA GLN A 200 -12.47 5.54 1.00
C GLN A 200 -13.83 5.50 1.73
N PHE A 201 -14.90 5.13 1.04
CA PHE A 201 -16.27 5.08 1.58
C PHE A 201 -16.89 3.73 1.30
N ARG A 202 -17.68 3.21 2.25
CA ARG A 202 -18.52 2.03 1.97
C ARG A 202 -19.48 2.29 0.81
N ASN A 203 -20.10 3.48 0.80
CA ASN A 203 -21.04 3.92 -0.22
C ASN A 203 -20.35 4.78 -1.29
N PHE A 204 -19.23 4.29 -1.84
CA PHE A 204 -18.39 5.06 -2.74
C PHE A 204 -19.08 5.47 -4.07
N LEU A 205 -20.11 4.73 -4.52
CA LEU A 205 -20.83 5.04 -5.75
C LEU A 205 -21.55 6.39 -5.75
N ASP A 206 -21.92 6.88 -4.56
CA ASP A 206 -22.59 8.17 -4.38
C ASP A 206 -21.62 9.24 -3.88
N HIS A 207 -20.67 8.88 -3.01
CA HIS A 207 -19.87 9.87 -2.29
C HIS A 207 -18.44 10.04 -2.81
N GLU A 208 -17.96 9.13 -3.67
CA GLU A 208 -16.67 9.29 -4.33
C GLU A 208 -16.84 10.07 -5.66
N PRO A 209 -16.09 11.17 -5.87
CA PRO A 209 -16.30 12.05 -7.02
C PRO A 209 -16.09 11.41 -8.40
N PHE A 210 -15.17 10.47 -8.54
CA PHE A 210 -14.96 9.73 -9.79
C PHE A 210 -16.21 8.90 -10.13
N TRP A 211 -16.79 8.17 -9.18
CA TRP A 211 -17.99 7.37 -9.44
C TRP A 211 -19.26 8.20 -9.61
N ALA A 212 -19.46 9.23 -8.78
CA ALA A 212 -20.60 10.14 -8.91
C ALA A 212 -20.60 10.85 -10.28
N LEU A 213 -19.44 11.36 -10.72
CA LEU A 213 -19.33 12.00 -12.03
C LEU A 213 -19.53 11.01 -13.17
N ARG A 214 -18.95 9.80 -13.06
CA ARG A 214 -19.10 8.75 -14.08
C ARG A 214 -20.56 8.32 -14.25
N ARG A 215 -21.33 8.21 -13.17
CA ARG A 215 -22.78 7.94 -13.21
C ARG A 215 -23.53 9.02 -13.98
N ARG A 216 -23.28 10.29 -13.66
CA ARG A 216 -23.92 11.43 -14.33
C ARG A 216 -23.57 11.51 -15.81
N MET A 217 -22.31 11.23 -16.17
CA MET A 217 -21.88 11.16 -17.57
C MET A 217 -22.58 10.02 -18.32
N ASN A 218 -22.64 8.84 -17.72
CA ASN A 218 -23.30 7.68 -18.33
C ASN A 218 -24.81 7.88 -18.45
N ALA A 219 -25.46 8.54 -17.49
CA ALA A 219 -26.88 8.90 -17.58
C ALA A 219 -27.19 9.73 -18.84
N ARG A 220 -26.31 10.68 -19.20
CA ARG A 220 -26.44 11.50 -20.40
C ARG A 220 -26.28 10.69 -21.69
N GLN A 221 -25.45 9.65 -21.64
CA GLN A 221 -25.14 8.79 -22.79
C GLN A 221 -26.06 7.57 -22.90
N ALA A 222 -26.84 7.25 -21.88
CA ALA A 222 -27.73 6.08 -21.88
C ALA A 222 -28.87 6.22 -22.90
N THR A 223 -28.93 5.26 -23.82
CA THR A 223 -29.90 5.19 -24.94
C THR A 223 -30.90 4.04 -24.83
N ASP A 224 -30.82 3.21 -23.79
CA ASP A 224 -31.75 2.09 -23.58
C ASP A 224 -33.17 2.63 -23.25
N VAL A 225 -34.13 2.28 -24.11
CA VAL A 225 -35.52 2.75 -24.05
C VAL A 225 -36.46 1.76 -23.36
N THR A 226 -35.98 0.57 -22.97
CA THR A 226 -36.77 -0.41 -22.21
C THR A 226 -37.15 0.12 -20.83
N ASP A 227 -38.17 -0.45 -20.18
CA ASP A 227 -38.56 -0.06 -18.81
C ASP A 227 -37.41 -0.22 -17.82
N THR A 228 -36.66 -1.31 -17.95
CA THR A 228 -35.47 -1.58 -17.15
C THR A 228 -34.35 -0.58 -17.45
N GLY A 229 -34.09 -0.27 -18.72
CA GLY A 229 -33.13 0.75 -19.14
C GLY A 229 -33.49 2.15 -18.65
N ARG A 230 -34.77 2.52 -18.68
CA ARG A 230 -35.29 3.80 -18.14
C ARG A 230 -35.10 3.88 -16.63
N THR A 231 -35.41 2.82 -15.90
CA THR A 231 -35.20 2.72 -14.45
C THR A 231 -33.72 2.84 -14.09
N HIS A 232 -32.84 2.16 -14.84
CA HIS A 232 -31.40 2.25 -14.66
C HIS A 232 -30.86 3.66 -14.94
N LYS A 233 -31.31 4.29 -16.03
CA LYS A 233 -30.95 5.67 -16.38
C LYS A 233 -31.38 6.66 -15.29
N GLN A 234 -32.56 6.48 -14.70
CA GLN A 234 -33.00 7.29 -13.55
C GLN A 234 -32.07 7.13 -12.35
N TRP A 235 -31.66 5.90 -12.03
CA TRP A 235 -30.67 5.64 -10.98
C TRP A 235 -29.31 6.28 -11.27
N LEU A 236 -28.80 6.20 -12.50
CA LEU A 236 -27.56 6.88 -12.90
C LEU A 236 -27.69 8.41 -12.76
N ALA A 237 -28.82 8.98 -13.17
CA ALA A 237 -29.09 10.41 -13.11
C ALA A 237 -29.29 10.92 -11.68
N ALA A 238 -29.71 10.06 -10.75
CA ALA A 238 -29.90 10.37 -9.33
C ALA A 238 -28.59 10.50 -8.54
N ALA A 239 -27.43 10.27 -9.17
CA ALA A 239 -26.14 10.48 -8.53
C ALA A 239 -25.98 11.94 -8.06
N PRO A 240 -25.47 12.17 -6.83
CA PRO A 240 -25.32 13.51 -6.28
C PRO A 240 -24.26 14.34 -7.05
N GLU A 241 -24.24 15.65 -6.79
CA GLU A 241 -23.17 16.51 -7.27
C GLU A 241 -21.83 16.07 -6.64
N PRO A 242 -20.79 15.79 -7.43
CA PRO A 242 -19.50 15.37 -6.88
C PRO A 242 -18.88 16.49 -6.05
N VAL A 243 -18.35 16.12 -4.88
CA VAL A 243 -17.60 17.03 -4.02
C VAL A 243 -16.19 17.21 -4.59
N GLY A 244 -15.85 18.45 -4.97
CA GLY A 244 -14.61 18.74 -5.72
C GLY A 244 -14.68 18.23 -7.16
N ARG A 245 -13.56 18.28 -7.89
CA ARG A 245 -13.48 17.86 -9.29
C ARG A 245 -12.71 16.54 -9.43
N ARG A 246 -13.22 15.59 -10.24
CA ARG A 246 -12.43 14.45 -10.75
C ARG A 246 -12.81 14.01 -12.16
N LEU A 247 -12.16 14.59 -13.18
CA LEU A 247 -11.92 13.92 -14.48
C LEU A 247 -10.68 14.54 -15.16
N GLY A 248 -9.61 13.76 -15.36
CA GLY A 248 -8.37 14.18 -16.07
C GLY A 248 -7.12 14.42 -15.20
N GLY A 249 -7.24 14.47 -13.87
CA GLY A 249 -6.10 14.50 -12.94
C GLY A 249 -5.59 13.10 -12.57
N SER A 250 -4.39 12.99 -11.99
CA SER A 250 -3.81 11.70 -11.58
C SER A 250 -4.76 10.98 -10.60
N PRO A 251 -5.33 9.80 -10.96
CA PRO A 251 -6.34 9.11 -10.16
C PRO A 251 -5.79 8.54 -8.83
N LYS A 252 -4.51 8.80 -8.53
CA LYS A 252 -3.79 8.33 -7.34
C LYS A 252 -3.82 9.34 -6.20
N ALA A 253 -4.21 10.59 -6.46
CA ALA A 253 -4.34 11.60 -5.42
C ALA A 253 -5.45 11.16 -4.43
N PRO A 254 -5.21 11.15 -3.11
CA PRO A 254 -6.23 10.76 -2.14
C PRO A 254 -7.33 11.83 -1.98
N VAL A 255 -7.01 13.10 -2.27
CA VAL A 255 -7.92 14.25 -2.18
C VAL A 255 -8.34 14.68 -3.60
N PRO A 256 -9.63 14.99 -3.85
CA PRO A 256 -10.07 15.58 -5.12
C PRO A 256 -9.52 17.00 -5.37
N ASP A 257 -9.54 17.45 -6.61
CA ASP A 257 -9.12 18.81 -6.94
C ASP A 257 -10.16 19.82 -6.47
N GLY A 258 -9.73 20.99 -6.01
CA GLY A 258 -10.62 22.08 -5.61
C GLY A 258 -11.29 21.91 -4.24
N ILE A 259 -10.86 20.92 -3.44
CA ILE A 259 -11.27 20.76 -2.04
C ILE A 259 -10.03 20.74 -1.13
N THR A 260 -10.13 21.35 0.05
CA THR A 260 -9.06 21.32 1.05
C THR A 260 -8.98 19.96 1.73
N GLN A 261 -7.85 19.62 2.32
CA GLN A 261 -7.69 18.35 3.04
C GLN A 261 -8.65 18.22 4.24
N ILE A 262 -8.87 19.33 4.97
CA ILE A 262 -9.83 19.38 6.09
C ILE A 262 -11.26 19.15 5.61
N ALA A 263 -11.66 19.83 4.52
CA ALA A 263 -12.99 19.62 3.94
C ALA A 263 -13.16 18.20 3.40
N TRP A 264 -12.11 17.61 2.84
CA TRP A 264 -12.12 16.21 2.41
C TRP A 264 -12.23 15.24 3.58
N LEU A 265 -11.47 15.44 4.66
CA LEU A 265 -11.56 14.63 5.85
C LEU A 265 -12.98 14.70 6.47
N ALA A 266 -13.57 15.90 6.53
CA ALA A 266 -14.94 16.08 6.98
C ALA A 266 -15.96 15.36 6.08
N HIS A 267 -15.79 15.44 4.76
CA HIS A 267 -16.60 14.68 3.80
C HIS A 267 -16.47 13.18 4.05
N VAL A 268 -15.27 12.68 4.34
CA VAL A 268 -15.05 11.27 4.63
C VAL A 268 -15.70 10.84 5.94
N ALA A 269 -15.53 11.63 7.00
CA ALA A 269 -16.14 11.38 8.30
C ALA A 269 -17.67 11.26 8.20
N ALA A 270 -18.30 12.14 7.41
CA ALA A 270 -19.75 12.16 7.22
C ALA A 270 -20.30 10.97 6.43
N HIS A 271 -19.49 10.27 5.63
CA HIS A 271 -19.95 9.30 4.63
C HIS A 271 -19.40 7.88 4.82
N ARG A 272 -19.36 7.41 6.08
CA ARG A 272 -19.00 6.03 6.45
C ARG A 272 -17.61 5.60 5.95
N PRO A 273 -16.53 6.03 6.62
CA PRO A 273 -15.17 5.64 6.26
C PRO A 273 -14.96 4.12 6.30
N TRP A 274 -14.07 3.60 5.44
CA TRP A 274 -13.68 2.18 5.49
C TRP A 274 -12.26 1.89 4.96
N LEU A 275 -11.81 0.65 5.19
CA LEU A 275 -10.51 0.09 4.81
C LEU A 275 -10.68 -1.36 4.33
N PRO A 276 -11.11 -1.55 3.07
CA PRO A 276 -11.28 -2.88 2.46
C PRO A 276 -9.93 -3.52 2.10
N ASP A 277 -9.84 -4.84 2.21
CA ASP A 277 -8.69 -5.62 1.73
C ASP A 277 -8.61 -5.67 0.19
N ALA A 278 -7.58 -6.34 -0.35
CA ALA A 278 -7.36 -6.37 -1.80
C ALA A 278 -8.51 -7.06 -2.55
N ALA A 279 -8.99 -8.20 -2.05
CA ALA A 279 -10.10 -8.93 -2.67
C ALA A 279 -11.37 -8.08 -2.71
N THR A 280 -11.74 -7.50 -1.56
CA THR A 280 -12.91 -6.63 -1.43
C THR A 280 -12.82 -5.42 -2.36
N LEU A 281 -11.63 -4.83 -2.53
CA LEU A 281 -11.42 -3.70 -3.44
C LEU A 281 -11.63 -4.08 -4.91
N ILE A 282 -11.09 -5.23 -5.32
CA ILE A 282 -11.21 -5.74 -6.69
C ILE A 282 -12.68 -6.04 -6.99
N ASP A 283 -13.35 -6.81 -6.12
CA ASP A 283 -14.76 -7.17 -6.27
C ASP A 283 -15.66 -5.93 -6.30
N ALA A 284 -15.46 -4.99 -5.36
CA ALA A 284 -16.23 -3.76 -5.32
C ALA A 284 -16.02 -2.89 -6.56
N TYR A 285 -14.78 -2.80 -7.07
CA TYR A 285 -14.49 -2.05 -8.29
C TYR A 285 -15.15 -2.70 -9.52
N ASP A 286 -15.05 -4.01 -9.67
CA ASP A 286 -15.61 -4.74 -10.80
C ASP A 286 -17.14 -4.69 -10.80
N LEU A 287 -17.76 -4.88 -9.63
CA LEU A 287 -19.20 -4.70 -9.45
C LEU A 287 -19.63 -3.25 -9.77
N ALA A 288 -18.88 -2.25 -9.31
CA ALA A 288 -19.19 -0.85 -9.58
C ALA A 288 -19.04 -0.49 -11.06
N ALA A 289 -18.01 -1.01 -11.71
CA ALA A 289 -17.79 -0.87 -13.13
C ALA A 289 -18.93 -1.52 -13.92
N ALA A 290 -19.36 -2.72 -13.54
CA ALA A 290 -20.48 -3.42 -14.14
C ALA A 290 -21.83 -2.71 -13.91
N ALA A 291 -22.03 -2.12 -12.73
CA ALA A 291 -23.23 -1.36 -12.40
C ALA A 291 -23.30 -0.04 -13.18
N ILE A 292 -22.19 0.70 -13.30
CA ILE A 292 -22.18 2.03 -13.92
C ILE A 292 -22.05 1.95 -15.45
N LYS A 293 -21.24 1.00 -15.94
CA LYS A 293 -21.02 0.74 -17.36
C LYS A 293 -21.09 -0.78 -17.62
N PRO A 294 -22.30 -1.35 -17.62
CA PRO A 294 -22.54 -2.71 -18.09
C PRO A 294 -21.93 -2.90 -19.49
N GLY A 295 -21.00 -3.83 -19.63
CA GLY A 295 -20.33 -4.10 -20.89
C GLY A 295 -19.87 -5.55 -20.97
N ARG A 296 -20.08 -6.15 -22.14
CA ARG A 296 -19.60 -7.48 -22.54
C ARG A 296 -18.15 -7.77 -22.05
N PRO A 297 -17.80 -9.07 -21.89
CA PRO A 297 -16.54 -9.51 -21.30
C PRO A 297 -15.33 -8.79 -21.90
N VAL A 298 -14.37 -8.49 -21.03
CA VAL A 298 -13.12 -7.80 -21.30
C VAL A 298 -12.38 -8.47 -22.46
N VAL A 299 -12.36 -7.83 -23.62
CA VAL A 299 -11.30 -8.01 -24.63
C VAL A 299 -10.54 -6.70 -24.65
N ILE A 300 -9.30 -6.74 -24.15
CA ILE A 300 -8.37 -5.61 -24.19
C ILE A 300 -7.93 -5.45 -25.65
N ASP A 301 -8.56 -4.55 -26.39
CA ASP A 301 -7.98 -3.99 -27.62
C ASP A 301 -7.53 -2.53 -27.34
N PRO A 302 -6.23 -2.25 -27.28
CA PRO A 302 -5.68 -0.93 -26.96
C PRO A 302 -5.93 0.18 -28.02
N HIS A 303 -6.54 -0.13 -29.17
CA HIS A 303 -6.51 0.78 -30.33
C HIS A 303 -7.87 1.31 -30.83
N SER A 304 -8.99 0.90 -30.26
CA SER A 304 -10.30 1.31 -30.77
C SER A 304 -10.80 2.63 -30.13
N ARG A 305 -10.61 3.75 -30.86
CA ARG A 305 -11.05 5.12 -30.49
C ARG A 305 -12.48 5.47 -30.89
N TYR A 306 -13.31 4.53 -31.32
CA TYR A 306 -14.71 4.78 -31.68
C TYR A 306 -15.65 3.85 -30.92
N TRP A 307 -16.60 4.45 -30.21
CA TRP A 307 -17.61 3.79 -29.39
C TRP A 307 -18.92 3.82 -30.16
N TRP A 308 -19.60 2.67 -30.36
CA TRP A 308 -21.06 2.44 -30.41
C TRP A 308 -21.40 1.07 -31.06
N LEU A 309 -22.43 0.41 -30.50
CA LEU A 309 -23.37 -0.58 -31.08
C LEU A 309 -22.87 -1.99 -31.49
N ILE A 310 -23.07 -2.97 -30.60
CA ILE A 310 -23.49 -4.33 -30.99
C ILE A 310 -24.58 -4.81 -30.01
N PRO A 311 -25.79 -5.16 -30.46
CA PRO A 311 -26.83 -5.73 -29.59
C PRO A 311 -26.46 -7.17 -29.20
N SER A 312 -26.31 -7.49 -27.91
CA SER A 312 -26.46 -8.86 -27.42
C SER A 312 -27.90 -9.10 -27.01
N GLY A 313 -28.52 -10.15 -27.55
CA GLY A 313 -29.87 -10.60 -27.25
C GLY A 313 -30.09 -11.25 -25.88
N ARG A 314 -29.39 -10.78 -24.83
CA ARG A 314 -29.74 -11.00 -23.43
C ARG A 314 -29.69 -9.63 -22.75
N THR A 315 -30.77 -9.29 -22.07
CA THR A 315 -31.07 -7.99 -21.45
C THR A 315 -29.92 -7.53 -20.57
N LEU A 316 -29.04 -6.69 -21.13
CA LEU A 316 -27.90 -6.08 -20.44
C LEU A 316 -28.32 -5.37 -19.14
N SER A 317 -29.59 -5.01 -19.03
CA SER A 317 -30.25 -4.42 -17.87
C SER A 317 -30.32 -5.33 -16.64
N ASP A 318 -30.41 -6.65 -16.81
CA ASP A 318 -30.61 -7.56 -15.66
C ASP A 318 -29.28 -7.78 -14.91
N GLN A 319 -28.17 -7.86 -15.65
CA GLN A 319 -26.82 -7.91 -15.08
C GLN A 319 -26.47 -6.62 -14.31
N GLN A 320 -27.01 -5.46 -14.72
CA GLN A 320 -26.82 -4.17 -14.05
C GLN A 320 -27.50 -4.14 -12.68
N ILE A 321 -28.75 -4.63 -12.63
CA ILE A 321 -29.54 -4.67 -11.41
C ILE A 321 -28.91 -5.64 -10.42
N THR A 322 -28.48 -6.83 -10.88
CA THR A 322 -27.77 -7.80 -10.03
C THR A 322 -26.47 -7.23 -9.46
N ALA A 323 -25.64 -6.53 -10.25
CA ALA A 323 -24.42 -5.90 -9.74
C ALA A 323 -24.70 -4.76 -8.75
N ARG A 324 -25.75 -3.97 -9.00
CA ARG A 324 -26.21 -2.91 -8.07
C ARG A 324 -26.69 -3.52 -6.74
N ASP A 325 -27.52 -4.55 -6.82
CA ASP A 325 -28.12 -5.19 -5.64
C ASP A 325 -27.02 -5.93 -4.84
N ALA A 326 -26.05 -6.56 -5.52
CA ALA A 326 -24.86 -7.13 -4.87
C ALA A 326 -23.98 -6.09 -4.18
N LEU A 327 -23.84 -4.87 -4.71
CA LEU A 327 -23.14 -3.78 -4.02
C LEU A 327 -23.90 -3.29 -2.79
N ALA A 328 -25.24 -3.23 -2.87
CA ALA A 328 -26.08 -2.92 -1.72
C ALA A 328 -25.94 -4.02 -0.63
N GLU A 329 -25.91 -5.29 -1.05
CA GLU A 329 -25.67 -6.42 -0.17
C GLU A 329 -24.26 -6.37 0.46
N LEU A 330 -23.21 -6.09 -0.32
CA LEU A 330 -21.83 -5.95 0.17
C LEU A 330 -21.68 -4.78 1.17
N ALA A 331 -22.40 -3.69 0.95
CA ALA A 331 -22.49 -2.56 1.88
C ALA A 331 -23.26 -2.91 3.17
N SER A 332 -24.24 -3.82 3.09
CA SER A 332 -25.08 -4.25 4.24
C SER A 332 -24.49 -5.43 5.03
N GLY A 333 -23.82 -6.39 4.39
CA GLY A 333 -23.19 -7.55 5.05
C GLY A 333 -22.03 -7.14 5.96
N THR A 334 -21.42 -5.98 5.70
CA THR A 334 -20.41 -5.36 6.56
C THR A 334 -21.00 -4.55 7.73
N GLU A 335 -22.34 -4.50 7.90
CA GLU A 335 -22.99 -3.99 9.11
C GLU A 335 -22.96 -5.01 10.26
N GLN A 336 -22.84 -6.31 9.98
CA GLN A 336 -22.73 -7.37 11.00
C GLN A 336 -21.32 -7.52 11.63
N SER A 337 -20.31 -6.82 11.11
CA SER A 337 -18.93 -6.90 11.63
C SER A 337 -18.46 -5.64 12.36
N ALA A 338 -19.31 -4.62 12.49
CA ALA A 338 -19.06 -3.56 13.46
C ALA A 338 -19.34 -4.13 14.86
N PRO A 339 -18.41 -4.01 15.83
CA PRO A 339 -18.67 -4.49 17.18
C PRO A 339 -19.88 -3.73 17.72
N THR A 340 -20.96 -4.46 17.94
CA THR A 340 -22.07 -3.99 18.77
C THR A 340 -21.50 -3.98 20.19
N THR A 341 -21.09 -2.80 20.67
CA THR A 341 -20.80 -2.60 22.08
C THR A 341 -22.06 -2.90 22.87
N ALA A 342 -22.02 -3.97 23.66
CA ALA A 342 -22.86 -4.16 24.84
C ALA A 342 -22.35 -3.30 25.99
#